data_AF-A0A6V7J4E9-F1
#
_entry.id   AF-A0A6V7J4E9-F1
#
_cell.length_a   1.000
_cell.length_b   1.000
_cell.length_c   1.000
_cell.angle_alpha   90.00
_cell.angle_beta   90.00
_cell.angle_gamma   90.00
#
_symmetry.space_group_name_H-M   'P 1'
#
loop_
_entity.id
_entity.type
_entity.pdbx_description
1 polymer ?
#
loop_
_entity_poly.entity_id
_entity_poly.type
_entity_poly.pdbx_seq_one_letter_code
_entity_poly.pdbx_strand_id
1 'polypeptide(L)'
;ILRILAEKINFKPNFYSPENIEVDKWGTINDNGTHNGLLGEAVQGNAAFLLGDLYYNMLHNQLLDLSYPYNAECLTFLTPESLTENSWKLLIAPFT
;
A
#
# COMPACT_ATOMS: atom_id res chain seq x y z
N ILE A 1 -3.88 12.95 -9.02
CA ILE A 1 -3.99 12.28 -10.35
C ILE A 1 -5.45 12.06 -10.77
N LEU A 2 -6.28 11.30 -10.02
CA LEU A 2 -7.65 10.97 -10.47
C LEU A 2 -8.53 12.20 -10.77
N ARG A 3 -8.41 13.29 -10.02
CA ARG A 3 -9.14 14.55 -10.31
C ARG A 3 -8.79 15.14 -11.68
N ILE A 4 -7.52 15.03 -12.09
CA ILE A 4 -7.07 15.49 -13.42
C ILE A 4 -7.63 14.57 -14.51
N LEU A 5 -7.61 13.25 -14.28
CA LEU A 5 -8.23 12.28 -15.19
C LEU A 5 -9.74 12.53 -15.33
N ALA A 6 -10.42 12.80 -14.23
CA ALA A 6 -11.84 13.16 -14.20
C ALA A 6 -12.17 14.36 -15.08
N GLU A 7 -11.35 15.41 -15.02
CA GLU A 7 -11.48 16.58 -15.88
C GLU A 7 -11.24 16.24 -17.35
N LYS A 8 -10.17 15.49 -17.67
CA LYS A 8 -9.79 15.20 -19.07
C LYS A 8 -10.66 14.15 -19.74
N ILE A 9 -11.22 13.22 -18.99
CA ILE A 9 -12.07 12.11 -19.48
C ILE A 9 -13.56 12.39 -19.23
N ASN A 10 -13.89 13.55 -18.63
CA ASN A 10 -15.25 14.03 -18.40
C ASN A 10 -16.11 13.07 -17.54
N PHE A 11 -15.58 12.64 -16.40
CA PHE A 11 -16.35 11.91 -15.39
C PHE A 11 -16.31 12.61 -14.03
N LYS A 12 -17.26 12.30 -13.15
CA LYS A 12 -17.35 12.88 -11.80
C LYS A 12 -17.07 11.79 -10.75
N PRO A 13 -15.86 11.75 -10.16
CA PRO A 13 -15.53 10.75 -9.15
C PRO A 13 -16.27 11.04 -7.84
N ASN A 14 -16.83 9.99 -7.23
CA ASN A 14 -17.26 10.00 -5.85
C ASN A 14 -16.22 9.24 -5.01
N PHE A 15 -15.53 9.94 -4.12
CA PHE A 15 -14.50 9.35 -3.28
C PHE A 15 -15.13 8.89 -1.97
N TYR A 16 -14.86 7.65 -1.59
CA TYR A 16 -15.19 7.14 -0.27
C TYR A 16 -14.06 6.23 0.22
N SER A 17 -14.08 5.96 1.53
CA SER A 17 -13.22 4.97 2.15
C SER A 17 -14.11 3.90 2.80
N PRO A 18 -13.80 2.61 2.65
CA PRO A 18 -14.51 1.55 3.36
C PRO A 18 -14.38 1.72 4.89
N GLU A 19 -15.37 1.24 5.65
CA GLU A 19 -15.45 1.46 7.11
C GLU A 19 -14.25 0.87 7.87
N ASN A 20 -13.79 -0.33 7.51
CA ASN A 20 -12.73 -1.05 8.23
C ASN A 20 -11.33 -0.93 7.59
N ILE A 21 -11.09 0.13 6.81
CA ILE A 21 -9.87 0.27 6.00
C ILE A 21 -8.57 0.23 6.82
N GLU A 22 -8.59 0.74 8.06
CA GLU A 22 -7.41 0.78 8.94
C GLU A 22 -6.95 -0.63 9.36
N VAL A 23 -7.92 -1.56 9.44
CA VAL A 23 -7.67 -2.96 9.82
C VAL A 23 -7.43 -3.81 8.58
N ASP A 24 -8.35 -3.76 7.62
CA ASP A 24 -8.34 -4.63 6.45
C ASP A 24 -7.32 -4.19 5.39
N LYS A 25 -7.02 -2.89 5.30
CA LYS A 25 -6.07 -2.28 4.35
C LYS A 25 -6.37 -2.71 2.90
N TRP A 26 -5.42 -3.36 2.23
CA TRP A 26 -5.61 -3.92 0.89
C TRP A 26 -6.65 -5.05 0.88
N GLY A 27 -6.78 -5.78 1.97
CA GLY A 27 -7.58 -7.00 2.05
C GLY A 27 -6.76 -8.27 1.89
N THR A 28 -7.31 -9.35 2.42
CA THR A 28 -6.81 -10.72 2.33
C THR A 28 -7.92 -11.64 1.86
N ILE A 29 -7.55 -12.84 1.42
CA ILE A 29 -8.51 -13.92 1.18
C ILE A 29 -8.77 -14.59 2.52
N ASN A 30 -10.03 -14.57 2.96
CA ASN A 30 -10.47 -15.30 4.13
C ASN A 30 -10.60 -16.80 3.82
N ASP A 31 -10.59 -17.65 4.84
CA ASP A 31 -10.67 -19.12 4.68
C ASP A 31 -11.95 -19.58 3.95
N ASN A 32 -13.01 -18.77 4.01
CA ASN A 32 -14.28 -19.00 3.31
C ASN A 32 -14.26 -18.52 1.84
N GLY A 33 -13.11 -18.08 1.33
CA GLY A 33 -12.94 -17.56 -0.02
C GLY A 33 -13.46 -16.14 -0.24
N THR A 34 -13.93 -15.45 0.81
CA THR A 34 -14.33 -14.04 0.69
C THR A 34 -13.13 -13.11 0.77
N HIS A 35 -13.26 -11.94 0.17
CA HIS A 35 -12.26 -10.89 0.19
C HIS A 35 -12.76 -9.72 1.05
N ASN A 36 -11.91 -9.17 1.92
CA ASN A 36 -12.16 -7.93 2.66
C ASN A 36 -11.29 -6.78 2.12
N GLY A 37 -11.32 -5.61 2.77
CA GLY A 37 -10.53 -4.44 2.38
C GLY A 37 -10.83 -3.94 0.96
N LEU A 38 -9.85 -3.27 0.35
CA LEU A 38 -10.00 -2.71 -1.00
C LEU A 38 -10.22 -3.77 -2.09
N LEU A 39 -9.57 -4.93 -1.97
CA LEU A 39 -9.79 -6.04 -2.89
C LEU A 39 -11.21 -6.62 -2.75
N GLY A 40 -11.75 -6.65 -1.53
CA GLY A 40 -13.14 -7.03 -1.27
C GLY A 40 -14.14 -6.12 -1.97
N GLU A 41 -13.93 -4.80 -1.89
CA GLU A 41 -14.76 -3.81 -2.58
C GLU A 41 -14.75 -3.98 -4.09
N ALA A 42 -13.60 -4.34 -4.66
CA ALA A 42 -13.47 -4.58 -6.10
C ALA A 42 -14.16 -5.88 -6.54
N VAL A 43 -13.96 -6.97 -5.80
CA VAL A 43 -14.62 -8.26 -6.07
C VAL A 43 -16.13 -8.15 -5.95
N GLN A 44 -16.62 -7.35 -5.00
CA GLN A 44 -18.05 -7.09 -4.82
C GLN A 44 -18.62 -6.09 -5.84
N GLY A 45 -17.77 -5.38 -6.59
CA GLY A 45 -18.19 -4.37 -7.56
C GLY A 45 -18.72 -3.07 -6.92
N ASN A 46 -18.36 -2.80 -5.66
CA ASN A 46 -18.79 -1.60 -4.93
C ASN A 46 -18.08 -0.34 -5.44
N ALA A 47 -16.82 -0.49 -5.90
CA ALA A 47 -16.01 0.57 -6.46
C ALA A 47 -15.59 0.30 -7.91
N ALA A 48 -15.69 1.30 -8.77
CA ALA A 48 -15.19 1.24 -10.15
C ALA A 48 -13.68 1.50 -10.27
N PHE A 49 -13.12 2.26 -9.33
CA PHE A 49 -11.68 2.56 -9.28
C PHE A 49 -11.16 2.33 -7.86
N LEU A 50 -10.04 1.62 -7.76
CA LEU A 50 -9.24 1.57 -6.55
C LEU A 50 -8.08 2.55 -6.67
N LEU A 51 -7.88 3.37 -5.64
CA LEU A 51 -6.76 4.30 -5.57
C LEU A 51 -5.85 3.93 -4.40
N GLY A 52 -4.58 3.72 -4.70
CA GLY A 52 -3.56 3.48 -3.71
C GLY A 52 -2.24 3.07 -4.35
N ASP A 53 -1.22 2.89 -3.52
CA ASP A 53 0.06 2.33 -3.91
C ASP A 53 0.01 0.80 -4.02
N LEU A 54 -0.57 0.32 -5.11
CA LEU A 54 -0.79 -1.10 -5.38
C LEU A 54 0.43 -1.72 -6.07
N TYR A 55 0.98 -2.77 -5.45
CA TYR A 55 1.99 -3.60 -6.09
C TYR A 55 1.43 -4.40 -7.25
N TYR A 56 2.16 -4.46 -8.35
CA TYR A 56 1.86 -5.35 -9.46
C TYR A 56 2.26 -6.79 -9.08
N ASN A 57 1.32 -7.58 -8.57
CA ASN A 57 1.55 -8.98 -8.18
C ASN A 57 0.52 -9.91 -8.84
N MET A 58 0.73 -11.22 -8.76
CA MET A 58 -0.14 -12.20 -9.43
C MET A 58 -1.58 -12.17 -8.89
N LEU A 59 -1.75 -11.99 -7.58
CA LEU A 59 -3.06 -11.94 -6.94
C LEU A 59 -3.89 -10.74 -7.44
N HIS A 60 -3.29 -9.55 -7.47
CA HIS A 60 -3.96 -8.34 -7.95
C HIS A 60 -4.30 -8.46 -9.44
N ASN A 61 -3.43 -9.04 -10.26
CA ASN A 61 -3.71 -9.30 -11.68
C ASN A 61 -4.87 -10.28 -11.91
N GLN A 62 -5.13 -11.19 -10.97
CA GLN A 62 -6.24 -12.14 -11.06
C GLN A 62 -7.57 -11.51 -10.65
N LEU A 63 -7.55 -10.50 -9.78
CA LEU A 63 -8.73 -9.88 -9.21
C LEU A 63 -9.10 -8.54 -9.87
N LEU A 64 -8.13 -7.86 -10.49
CA LEU A 64 -8.27 -6.49 -10.96
C LEU A 64 -7.71 -6.32 -12.39
N ASP A 65 -8.33 -5.41 -13.14
CA ASP A 65 -7.75 -4.87 -14.37
C ASP A 65 -6.82 -3.70 -14.02
N LEU A 66 -5.52 -3.99 -13.87
CA LEU A 66 -4.51 -2.99 -13.51
C LEU A 66 -4.18 -2.06 -14.69
N SER A 67 -4.02 -0.77 -14.40
CA SER A 67 -3.52 0.20 -15.39
C SER A 67 -2.02 0.02 -15.64
N TYR A 68 -1.49 0.73 -16.64
CA TYR A 68 -0.05 0.91 -16.75
C TYR A 68 0.50 1.56 -15.47
N PRO A 69 1.62 1.08 -14.91
CA PRO A 69 2.19 1.62 -13.68
C PRO A 69 2.60 3.08 -13.88
N TYR A 70 2.17 3.96 -12.97
CA TYR A 70 2.54 5.38 -12.98
C TYR A 70 3.87 5.64 -12.27
N ASN A 71 4.32 4.71 -11.42
CA ASN A 71 5.61 4.74 -10.74
C ASN A 71 6.21 3.33 -10.70
N ALA A 72 7.54 3.24 -10.57
CA ALA A 72 8.25 2.00 -10.32
C ALA A 72 9.11 2.17 -9.06
N GLU A 73 8.77 1.42 -8.01
CA GLU A 73 9.45 1.49 -6.72
C GLU A 73 10.11 0.15 -6.36
N CYS A 74 11.18 0.22 -5.58
CA CYS A 74 11.93 -0.94 -5.10
C CYS A 74 11.95 -0.95 -3.58
N LEU A 75 11.87 -2.15 -2.98
CA LEU A 75 12.00 -2.29 -1.54
C LEU A 75 13.44 -1.98 -1.11
N THR A 76 13.57 -1.16 -0.08
CA THR A 76 14.86 -0.81 0.52
C THR A 76 14.80 -1.03 2.02
N PHE A 77 15.96 -1.29 2.62
CA PHE A 77 16.07 -1.37 4.07
C PHE A 77 16.22 0.04 4.65
N LEU A 78 15.31 0.41 5.53
CA LEU A 78 15.45 1.62 6.33
C LEU A 78 16.17 1.25 7.63
N THR A 79 17.46 1.56 7.71
CA THR A 79 18.24 1.42 8.95
C THR A 79 18.40 2.80 9.59
N PRO A 80 18.12 2.96 10.90
CA PRO A 80 18.44 4.19 11.60
C PRO A 80 19.93 4.52 11.42
N GLU A 81 20.25 5.81 11.30
CA GLU A 81 21.64 6.24 11.26
C GLU A 81 22.39 5.76 12.53
N SER A 82 23.61 5.24 12.36
CA SER A 82 24.44 4.85 13.50
C SER A 82 24.66 6.08 14.37
N LEU A 83 24.20 6.02 15.62
CA LEU A 83 24.59 7.00 16.63
C LEU A 83 26.11 6.93 16.76
N THR A 84 26.79 8.07 16.71
CA THR A 84 28.19 8.15 17.11
C THR A 84 28.24 7.91 18.61
N GLU A 85 28.49 6.66 19.03
CA GLU A 85 28.75 6.40 20.43
C GLU A 85 30.01 7.17 20.89
N ASN A 86 29.97 7.69 22.11
CA ASN A 86 31.10 8.38 22.73
C ASN A 86 32.27 7.39 22.88
N SER A 87 33.20 7.44 21.93
CA SER A 87 34.34 6.53 21.77
C SER A 87 35.20 6.33 23.03
N TRP A 88 35.23 7.30 23.94
CA TRP A 88 35.97 7.18 25.19
C TRP A 88 35.36 6.16 26.18
N LYS A 89 34.05 5.88 26.10
CA LYS A 89 33.40 4.86 26.94
C LYS A 89 33.79 3.44 26.51
N LEU A 90 33.99 3.22 25.21
CA LEU A 90 34.52 1.96 24.66
C LEU A 90 35.95 1.69 25.15
N LEU A 91 36.77 2.73 25.34
CA LEU A 91 38.15 2.59 25.80
C LEU A 91 38.25 1.94 27.19
N ILE A 92 37.30 2.24 28.09
CA ILE A 92 37.32 1.74 29.47
C ILE A 92 36.46 0.50 29.70
N ALA A 93 35.62 0.10 28.73
CA ALA A 93 34.69 -1.02 28.85
C ALA A 93 35.34 -2.39 29.20
N PRO A 94 36.56 -2.74 28.77
CA PRO A 94 37.20 -4.01 29.15
C PRO A 94 37.72 -4.06 30.60
N PHE A 95 37.78 -2.90 31.28
CA PHE A 95 38.38 -2.75 32.61
C PHE A 95 37.35 -2.52 33.72
N THR A 96 36.06 -2.56 33.38
CA THR A 96 34.92 -2.61 34.30
C THR A 96 34.39 -4.03 34.39
#